data_AF-A0A1B0Z238-F1
#
_entry.id   AF-A0A1B0Z238-F1
#
_cell.length_a   1.000
_cell.length_b   1.000
_cell.length_c   1.000
_cell.angle_alpha   90.00
_cell.angle_beta   90.00
_cell.angle_gamma   90.00
#
_symmetry.space_group_name_H-M   'P 1'
#
loop_
_entity.id
_entity.type
_entity.pdbx_description
1 polymer ?
#
loop_
_entity_poly.entity_id
_entity_poly.type
_entity_poly.pdbx_seq_one_letter_code
_entity_poly.pdbx_strand_id
1 'polypeptide(L)'
;MNVNDAVLPVAEVEPIEVAPIERAAVEKYLAQHNVPPAPVESSTSVYDRVNNVMEFVETMGAKLAKSGFAGCTKVEQGEMVILECMTRKMSPLEFSATYHIVNAKVTMRSDAMLAKFNQLGGQVEWVTFDEKEATAKFTINGNSTTISYTIADAAKRGLANRAGSWKIHTAEMLRARLISKAIRMVAPQAIAGYYCAEELTDTSQPSKPLFTKE
;
A
#
# COMPACT_ATOMS: atom_id res chain seq x y z
N MET A 1 1.64 31.46 46.18
CA MET A 1 3.02 31.98 46.09
C MET A 1 3.94 30.96 46.71
N ASN A 2 4.99 30.42 46.11
CA ASN A 2 5.33 30.13 44.71
C ASN A 2 6.32 28.95 44.88
N VAL A 3 6.02 27.80 44.30
CA VAL A 3 6.95 26.66 44.23
C VAL A 3 7.79 26.90 42.99
N ASN A 4 8.94 27.53 43.15
CA ASN A 4 9.98 27.64 42.13
C ASN A 4 11.33 27.87 42.79
N ASP A 5 12.35 27.32 42.12
CA ASP A 5 13.77 27.63 42.24
C ASP A 5 14.61 26.73 43.16
N ALA A 6 14.66 25.46 42.79
CA ALA A 6 15.91 24.70 42.86
C ALA A 6 16.09 23.91 41.55
N VAL A 7 16.46 24.64 40.48
CA VAL A 7 16.92 24.02 39.23
C VAL A 7 18.36 23.54 39.45
N LEU A 8 18.55 22.22 39.48
CA LEU A 8 19.88 21.61 39.41
C LEU A 8 20.43 21.80 37.97
N PRO A 9 21.72 22.12 37.80
CA PRO A 9 22.28 22.34 36.47
C PRO A 9 22.27 21.03 35.67
N VAL A 10 21.64 21.06 34.49
CA VAL A 10 21.71 19.97 33.51
C VAL A 10 23.08 20.07 32.86
N ALA A 11 23.97 19.11 33.14
CA ALA A 11 25.23 19.00 32.42
C ALA A 11 24.95 18.69 30.94
N GLU A 12 25.45 19.53 30.03
CA GLU A 12 25.52 19.23 28.61
C GLU A 12 26.32 17.94 28.42
N VAL A 13 25.65 16.87 28.02
CA VAL A 13 26.30 15.63 27.63
C VAL A 13 26.71 15.81 26.17
N GLU A 14 27.99 16.05 25.93
CA GLU A 14 28.51 16.07 24.57
C GLU A 14 28.27 14.71 23.89
N PRO A 15 27.88 14.67 22.61
CA PRO A 15 27.60 13.44 21.91
C PRO A 15 28.89 12.61 21.81
N ILE A 16 28.81 11.36 22.26
CA ILE A 16 29.91 10.40 22.14
C ILE A 16 30.08 10.08 20.65
N GLU A 17 31.12 10.60 20.03
CA GLU A 17 31.53 10.23 18.67
C GLU A 17 32.09 8.80 18.69
N VAL A 18 31.24 7.83 18.33
CA VAL A 18 31.65 6.42 18.25
C VAL A 18 32.36 6.22 16.91
N ALA A 19 33.68 6.03 16.95
CA ALA A 19 34.48 5.74 15.77
C ALA A 19 33.93 4.49 15.03
N PRO A 20 33.96 4.45 13.69
CA PRO A 20 33.49 3.30 12.93
C PRO A 20 34.32 2.07 13.30
N ILE A 21 33.66 1.08 13.89
CA ILE A 21 34.30 -0.17 14.28
C ILE A 21 34.71 -0.88 12.99
N GLU A 22 36.02 -1.08 12.78
CA GLU A 22 36.53 -1.79 11.61
C GLU A 22 35.95 -3.20 11.56
N ARG A 23 35.36 -3.57 10.41
CA ARG A 23 34.74 -4.90 10.21
C ARG A 23 35.67 -6.05 10.58
N ALA A 24 36.98 -5.91 10.31
CA ALA A 24 37.99 -6.89 10.67
C ALA A 24 38.14 -7.10 12.19
N ALA A 25 37.96 -6.04 13.00
CA ALA A 25 38.00 -6.12 14.46
C ALA A 25 36.77 -6.85 15.02
N VAL A 26 35.59 -6.61 14.43
CA VAL A 26 34.34 -7.31 14.77
C VAL A 26 34.46 -8.80 14.46
N GLU A 27 34.94 -9.15 13.26
CA GLU A 27 35.11 -10.53 12.83
C GLU A 27 36.11 -11.29 13.72
N LYS A 28 37.21 -10.63 14.11
CA LYS A 28 38.20 -11.21 15.01
C LYS A 28 37.64 -11.44 16.41
N TYR A 29 36.85 -10.51 16.95
CA TYR A 29 36.19 -10.65 18.24
C TYR A 29 35.19 -11.81 18.26
N LEU A 30 34.37 -11.92 17.21
CA LEU A 30 33.37 -12.99 17.06
C LEU A 30 34.03 -14.37 16.95
N ALA A 31 35.12 -14.48 16.19
CA ALA A 31 35.91 -15.70 16.08
C ALA A 31 36.57 -16.11 17.41
N GLN A 32 37.02 -15.13 18.19
CA GLN A 32 37.72 -15.37 19.46
C GLN A 32 36.78 -15.77 20.61
N HIS A 33 35.52 -15.33 20.57
CA HIS A 33 34.51 -15.63 21.60
C HIS A 33 33.54 -16.75 21.21
N ASN A 34 33.81 -17.44 20.09
CA ASN A 34 32.98 -18.53 19.55
C ASN A 34 31.48 -18.14 19.49
N VAL A 35 31.20 -16.86 19.22
CA VAL A 35 29.83 -16.36 19.08
C VAL A 35 29.35 -16.86 17.72
N PRO A 36 28.31 -17.71 17.66
CA PRO A 36 27.80 -18.19 16.39
C PRO A 36 27.41 -16.96 15.54
N PRO A 37 27.73 -16.96 14.23
CA PRO A 37 27.28 -15.89 13.36
C PRO A 37 25.77 -15.73 13.54
N ALA A 38 25.30 -14.48 13.65
CA ALA A 38 23.87 -14.21 13.76
C ALA A 38 23.15 -15.04 12.70
N PRO A 39 22.08 -15.79 13.06
CA PRO A 39 21.36 -16.58 12.08
C PRO A 39 21.00 -15.64 10.94
N VAL A 40 21.52 -15.92 9.75
CA VAL A 40 20.99 -15.30 8.54
C VAL A 40 19.60 -15.87 8.45
N GLU A 41 18.60 -15.15 8.96
CA GLU A 41 17.20 -15.53 8.81
C GLU A 41 16.89 -15.49 7.31
N SER A 42 17.19 -16.59 6.62
CA SER A 42 16.67 -16.86 5.31
C SER A 42 15.17 -17.01 5.51
N SER A 43 14.42 -15.92 5.35
CA SER A 43 12.95 -15.93 5.38
C SER A 43 12.49 -16.78 4.20
N THR A 44 12.47 -18.11 4.38
CA THR A 44 11.94 -19.04 3.40
C THR A 44 10.49 -18.67 3.21
N SER A 45 10.15 -18.20 2.01
CA SER A 45 8.77 -17.93 1.67
C SER A 45 7.99 -19.24 1.75
N VAL A 46 6.72 -19.18 2.15
CA VAL A 46 5.81 -20.35 2.13
C VAL A 46 5.83 -21.04 0.75
N TYR A 47 6.13 -20.26 -0.30
CA TYR A 47 6.20 -20.72 -1.69
C TYR A 47 7.48 -21.47 -2.06
N ASP A 48 8.59 -21.30 -1.33
CA ASP A 48 9.89 -21.91 -1.69
C ASP A 48 9.89 -23.45 -1.52
N ARG A 49 8.88 -23.99 -0.81
CA ARG A 49 8.69 -25.43 -0.58
C ARG A 49 7.70 -26.06 -1.56
N VAL A 50 7.18 -25.31 -2.52
CA VAL A 50 6.22 -25.80 -3.51
C VAL A 50 6.98 -26.48 -4.65
N ASN A 51 6.90 -27.81 -4.72
CA ASN A 51 7.58 -28.60 -5.75
C ASN A 51 6.92 -28.50 -7.13
N ASN A 52 5.58 -28.44 -7.17
CA ASN A 52 4.81 -28.30 -8.41
C ASN A 52 4.02 -26.98 -8.40
N VAL A 53 4.63 -25.94 -8.97
CA VAL A 53 4.08 -24.58 -8.96
C VAL A 53 2.74 -24.51 -9.69
N MET A 54 2.63 -25.14 -10.86
CA MET A 54 1.42 -25.04 -11.68
C MET A 54 0.21 -25.68 -10.98
N GLU A 55 0.38 -26.90 -10.48
CA GLU A 55 -0.67 -27.61 -9.75
C GLU A 55 -1.07 -26.89 -8.45
N PHE A 56 -0.11 -26.28 -7.76
CA PHE A 56 -0.39 -25.47 -6.58
C PHE A 56 -1.20 -24.21 -6.93
N VAL A 57 -0.83 -23.51 -8.00
CA VAL A 57 -1.56 -22.32 -8.49
C VAL A 57 -3.00 -22.69 -8.85
N GLU A 58 -3.21 -23.77 -9.60
CA GLU A 58 -4.54 -24.25 -9.98
C GLU A 58 -5.37 -24.61 -8.73
N THR A 59 -4.80 -25.41 -7.82
CA THR A 59 -5.52 -25.90 -6.63
C THR A 59 -5.87 -24.77 -5.67
N MET A 60 -4.91 -23.91 -5.35
CA MET A 60 -5.13 -22.79 -4.42
C MET A 60 -5.95 -21.68 -5.07
N GLY A 61 -5.72 -21.41 -6.36
CA GLY A 61 -6.47 -20.44 -7.15
C GLY A 61 -7.95 -20.79 -7.20
N ALA A 62 -8.30 -22.05 -7.47
CA ALA A 62 -9.68 -22.53 -7.45
C ALA A 62 -10.34 -22.35 -6.07
N LYS A 63 -9.62 -22.63 -4.98
CA LYS A 63 -10.13 -22.45 -3.61
C LYS A 63 -10.36 -20.98 -3.27
N LEU A 64 -9.41 -20.10 -3.63
CA LEU A 64 -9.56 -18.65 -3.42
C LEU A 64 -10.75 -18.09 -4.20
N ALA A 65 -10.86 -18.44 -5.48
CA ALA A 65 -11.97 -18.01 -6.32
C ALA A 65 -13.32 -18.47 -5.76
N LYS A 66 -13.43 -19.72 -5.32
CA LYS A 66 -14.66 -20.26 -4.72
C LYS A 66 -15.08 -19.53 -3.44
N SER A 67 -14.11 -19.00 -2.69
CA SER A 67 -14.39 -18.20 -1.48
C SER A 67 -14.75 -16.74 -1.77
N GLY A 68 -14.69 -16.28 -3.03
CA GLY A 68 -14.87 -14.87 -3.38
C GLY A 68 -13.72 -13.97 -2.95
N PHE A 69 -12.53 -14.54 -2.72
CA PHE A 69 -11.38 -13.85 -2.15
C PHE A 69 -10.94 -12.64 -2.98
N ALA A 70 -10.71 -11.49 -2.35
CA ALA A 70 -10.27 -10.25 -2.99
C ALA A 70 -11.12 -9.80 -4.21
N GLY A 71 -12.40 -10.20 -4.27
CA GLY A 71 -13.29 -9.89 -5.40
C GLY A 71 -13.20 -10.85 -6.58
N CYS A 72 -12.53 -12.00 -6.42
CA CYS A 72 -12.52 -13.05 -7.45
C CYS A 72 -13.94 -13.58 -7.68
N THR A 73 -14.30 -13.71 -8.96
CA THR A 73 -15.56 -14.32 -9.42
C THR A 73 -15.33 -15.54 -10.30
N LYS A 74 -14.12 -15.68 -10.85
CA LYS A 74 -13.72 -16.78 -11.71
C LYS A 74 -12.45 -17.46 -11.20
N VAL A 75 -12.27 -18.73 -11.54
CA VAL A 75 -11.10 -19.53 -11.11
C VAL A 75 -9.80 -18.94 -11.63
N GLU A 76 -9.78 -18.49 -12.87
CA GLU A 76 -8.61 -17.89 -13.52
C GLU A 76 -8.14 -16.62 -12.80
N GLN A 77 -9.06 -15.91 -12.13
CA GLN A 77 -8.71 -14.75 -11.30
C GLN A 77 -8.00 -15.16 -10.02
N GLY A 78 -8.43 -16.26 -9.40
CA GLY A 78 -7.78 -16.81 -8.20
C GLY A 78 -6.38 -17.35 -8.50
N GLU A 79 -6.20 -18.01 -9.64
CA GLU A 79 -4.88 -18.47 -10.11
C GLU A 79 -3.93 -17.29 -10.33
N MET A 80 -4.41 -16.22 -10.98
CA MET A 80 -3.64 -14.99 -11.17
C MET A 80 -3.23 -14.37 -9.82
N VAL A 81 -4.11 -14.36 -8.81
CA VAL A 81 -3.77 -13.88 -7.46
C VAL A 81 -2.65 -14.70 -6.85
N ILE A 82 -2.73 -16.03 -6.92
CA ILE A 82 -1.67 -16.89 -6.36
C ILE A 82 -0.34 -16.65 -7.09
N LEU A 83 -0.36 -16.53 -8.41
CA LEU A 83 0.85 -16.27 -9.19
C LEU A 83 1.49 -14.92 -8.83
N GLU A 84 0.69 -13.88 -8.65
CA GLU A 84 1.16 -12.56 -8.19
C GLU A 84 1.74 -12.65 -6.77
N CYS A 85 1.07 -13.37 -5.87
CA CYS A 85 1.53 -13.61 -4.50
C CYS A 85 2.91 -14.31 -4.48
N MET A 86 3.09 -15.32 -5.33
CA MET A 86 4.37 -16.02 -5.48
C MET A 86 5.47 -15.11 -6.03
N THR A 87 5.16 -14.35 -7.09
CA THR A 87 6.13 -13.46 -7.75
C THR A 87 6.60 -12.35 -6.82
N ARG A 88 5.69 -11.81 -5.99
CA ARG A 88 5.98 -10.75 -5.02
C ARG A 88 6.40 -11.26 -3.66
N LYS A 89 6.47 -12.58 -3.47
CA LYS A 89 6.75 -13.25 -2.20
C LYS A 89 5.87 -12.72 -1.07
N MET A 90 4.59 -12.50 -1.36
CA MET A 90 3.60 -12.01 -0.40
C MET A 90 2.50 -13.05 -0.19
N SER A 91 1.93 -13.12 1.00
CA SER A 91 0.82 -14.01 1.29
C SER A 91 -0.49 -13.55 0.62
N PRO A 92 -1.47 -14.45 0.40
CA PRO A 92 -2.77 -14.05 -0.15
C PRO A 92 -3.49 -13.05 0.77
N LEU A 93 -3.31 -13.16 2.09
CA LEU A 93 -3.91 -12.24 3.05
C LEU A 93 -3.37 -10.81 2.89
N GLU A 94 -2.05 -10.67 2.76
CA GLU A 94 -1.43 -9.38 2.44
C GLU A 94 -1.91 -8.84 1.08
N PHE A 95 -2.15 -9.75 0.11
CA PHE A 95 -2.70 -9.37 -1.18
C PHE A 95 -4.08 -8.77 -0.99
N SER A 96 -4.98 -9.41 -0.24
CA SER A 96 -6.34 -8.88 -0.01
C SER A 96 -6.36 -7.56 0.77
N ALA A 97 -5.37 -7.33 1.64
CA ALA A 97 -5.25 -6.07 2.36
C ALA A 97 -4.86 -4.90 1.44
N THR A 98 -4.07 -5.17 0.40
CA THR A 98 -3.47 -4.14 -0.47
C THR A 98 -4.21 -3.99 -1.80
N TYR A 99 -4.62 -5.12 -2.38
CA TYR A 99 -5.12 -5.23 -3.74
C TYR A 99 -6.54 -5.80 -3.77
N HIS A 100 -7.26 -5.47 -4.85
CA HIS A 100 -8.59 -5.96 -5.10
C HIS A 100 -8.77 -6.21 -6.59
N ILE A 101 -9.52 -7.25 -6.95
CA ILE A 101 -9.89 -7.50 -8.35
C ILE A 101 -11.21 -6.79 -8.62
N VAL A 102 -11.19 -5.90 -9.61
CA VAL A 102 -12.37 -5.18 -10.09
C VAL A 102 -12.39 -5.28 -11.60
N ASN A 103 -13.50 -5.78 -12.18
CA ASN A 103 -13.63 -5.97 -13.63
C ASN A 103 -12.45 -6.72 -14.26
N ALA A 104 -12.02 -7.83 -13.62
CA ALA A 104 -10.89 -8.66 -14.01
C ALA A 104 -9.51 -7.96 -14.03
N LYS A 105 -9.39 -6.77 -13.42
CA LYS A 105 -8.13 -6.04 -13.28
C LYS A 105 -7.71 -6.01 -11.82
N VAL A 106 -6.40 -6.17 -11.58
CA VAL A 106 -5.81 -5.93 -10.26
C VAL A 106 -5.78 -4.43 -10.01
N THR A 107 -6.39 -4.02 -8.92
CA THR A 107 -6.45 -2.64 -8.46
C THR A 107 -5.87 -2.55 -7.06
N MET A 108 -5.50 -1.34 -6.65
CA MET A 108 -5.05 -1.06 -5.29
C MET A 108 -6.09 -0.18 -4.61
N ARG A 109 -6.38 -0.44 -3.34
CA ARG A 109 -7.31 0.40 -2.57
C ARG A 109 -6.66 1.74 -2.23
N SER A 110 -7.47 2.80 -2.11
CA SER A 110 -6.94 4.16 -1.86
C SER A 110 -6.16 4.27 -0.55
N ASP A 111 -6.61 3.59 0.51
CA ASP A 111 -5.92 3.48 1.80
C ASP A 111 -4.54 2.81 1.67
N ALA A 112 -4.46 1.74 0.88
CA ALA A 112 -3.20 1.05 0.61
C ALA A 112 -2.22 1.91 -0.19
N MET A 113 -2.71 2.72 -1.14
CA MET A 113 -1.86 3.70 -1.84
C MET A 113 -1.27 4.71 -0.87
N LEU A 114 -2.09 5.25 0.04
CA LEU A 114 -1.64 6.20 1.06
C LEU A 114 -0.63 5.56 2.03
N ALA A 115 -0.87 4.33 2.46
CA ALA A 115 0.06 3.59 3.30
C ALA A 115 1.44 3.43 2.63
N LYS A 116 1.47 3.07 1.34
CA LYS A 116 2.72 3.01 0.56
C LYS A 116 3.39 4.36 0.42
N PHE A 117 2.62 5.43 0.21
CA PHE A 117 3.18 6.78 0.18
C PHE A 117 3.87 7.15 1.49
N ASN A 118 3.25 6.83 2.63
CA ASN A 118 3.84 7.05 3.95
C ASN A 118 5.10 6.20 4.18
N GLN A 119 5.11 4.94 3.73
CA GLN A 119 6.30 4.07 3.81
C GLN A 119 7.49 4.61 3.00
N LEU A 120 7.25 5.38 1.94
CA LEU A 120 8.29 6.06 1.17
C LEU A 120 8.78 7.36 1.83
N GLY A 121 8.37 7.65 3.07
CA GLY A 121 8.67 8.88 3.78
C GLY A 121 7.75 10.05 3.42
N GLY A 122 6.65 9.77 2.72
CA GLY A 122 5.62 10.77 2.43
C GLY A 122 4.86 11.20 3.68
N GLN A 123 4.46 12.46 3.73
CA GLN A 123 3.61 13.02 4.79
C GLN A 123 2.37 13.66 4.16
N VAL A 124 1.23 13.50 4.81
CA VAL A 124 -0.04 14.08 4.36
C VAL A 124 -0.64 14.92 5.47
N GLU A 125 -0.86 16.18 5.18
CA GLU A 125 -1.56 17.14 6.03
C GLU A 125 -2.94 17.40 5.43
N TRP A 126 -3.99 16.94 6.12
CA TRP A 126 -5.37 17.12 5.68
C TRP A 126 -5.84 18.53 6.02
N VAL A 127 -6.26 19.29 5.00
CA VAL A 127 -6.74 20.67 5.17
C VAL A 127 -8.27 20.69 5.29
N THR A 128 -8.95 20.02 4.35
CA THR A 128 -10.41 19.94 4.33
C THR A 128 -10.83 18.52 3.97
N PHE A 129 -11.83 18.00 4.67
CA PHE A 129 -12.45 16.70 4.39
C PHE A 129 -13.93 16.77 4.74
N ASP A 130 -14.75 17.08 3.74
CA ASP A 130 -16.21 17.11 3.85
C ASP A 130 -16.88 16.58 2.56
N GLU A 131 -18.21 16.68 2.48
CA GLU A 131 -18.98 16.22 1.31
C GLU A 131 -18.86 17.15 0.08
N LYS A 132 -18.20 18.30 0.20
CA LYS A 132 -18.01 19.29 -0.87
C LYS A 132 -16.63 19.22 -1.47
N GLU A 133 -15.59 19.06 -0.65
CA GLU A 133 -14.20 19.04 -1.07
C GLU A 133 -13.31 18.19 -0.14
N ALA A 134 -12.35 17.50 -0.77
CA ALA A 134 -11.18 16.97 -0.09
C ALA A 134 -9.95 17.75 -0.54
N THR A 135 -9.19 18.29 0.42
CA THR A 135 -7.95 19.03 0.18
C THR A 135 -6.87 18.56 1.15
N ALA A 136 -5.69 18.24 0.63
CA ALA A 136 -4.55 17.85 1.45
C ALA A 136 -3.24 18.31 0.83
N LYS A 137 -2.27 18.57 1.70
CA LYS A 137 -0.89 18.87 1.34
C LYS A 137 -0.06 17.59 1.46
N PHE A 138 0.53 17.19 0.35
CA PHE A 138 1.38 16.00 0.25
C PHE A 138 2.83 16.44 0.19
N THR A 139 3.65 15.89 1.08
CA THR A 139 5.07 16.22 1.18
C THR A 139 5.91 14.95 1.00
N ILE A 140 6.88 14.97 0.09
CA ILE A 140 7.86 13.88 -0.06
C ILE A 140 9.19 14.46 -0.50
N ASN A 141 10.31 13.98 0.06
CA ASN A 141 11.67 14.43 -0.29
C ASN A 141 11.84 15.97 -0.25
N GLY A 142 11.19 16.65 0.69
CA GLY A 142 11.21 18.11 0.83
C GLY A 142 10.28 18.89 -0.10
N ASN A 143 9.68 18.24 -1.11
CA ASN A 143 8.71 18.87 -2.01
C ASN A 143 7.30 18.75 -1.42
N SER A 144 6.63 19.89 -1.25
CA SER A 144 5.25 19.97 -0.80
C SER A 144 4.32 20.36 -1.95
N THR A 145 3.18 19.70 -2.09
CA THR A 145 2.15 20.07 -3.06
C THR A 145 0.76 19.94 -2.44
N THR A 146 -0.01 21.02 -2.47
CA THR A 146 -1.41 21.02 -2.05
C THR A 146 -2.29 20.68 -3.24
N ILE A 147 -3.11 19.65 -3.09
CA ILE A 147 -4.02 19.18 -4.15
C ILE A 147 -5.42 19.08 -3.55
N SER A 148 -6.42 19.47 -4.34
CA SER A 148 -7.82 19.27 -4.00
C SER A 148 -8.60 18.49 -5.05
N TYR A 149 -9.71 17.94 -4.59
CA TYR A 149 -10.72 17.27 -5.39
C TYR A 149 -12.11 17.61 -4.86
N THR A 150 -12.92 18.24 -5.70
CA THR A 150 -14.23 18.77 -5.32
C THR A 150 -15.38 17.90 -5.82
N ILE A 151 -16.56 18.07 -5.23
CA ILE A 151 -17.79 17.48 -5.73
C ILE A 151 -18.13 17.93 -7.16
N ALA A 152 -17.72 19.15 -7.54
CA ALA A 152 -17.88 19.63 -8.91
C ALA A 152 -17.01 18.83 -9.91
N ASP A 153 -15.79 18.43 -9.52
CA ASP A 153 -14.94 17.56 -10.33
C ASP A 153 -15.51 16.15 -10.44
N ALA A 154 -16.10 15.63 -9.36
CA ALA A 154 -16.85 14.37 -9.38
C ALA A 154 -18.10 14.45 -10.29
N ALA A 155 -18.81 15.59 -10.27
CA ALA A 155 -19.99 15.83 -11.10
C ALA A 155 -19.66 15.86 -12.59
N LYS A 156 -18.54 16.49 -12.99
CA LYS A 156 -18.04 16.48 -14.38
C LYS A 156 -17.77 15.06 -14.91
N ARG A 157 -17.51 14.12 -14.01
CA ARG A 157 -17.28 12.69 -14.31
C ARG A 157 -18.53 11.82 -14.17
N GLY A 158 -19.69 12.42 -13.87
CA GLY A 158 -20.95 11.70 -13.67
C GLY A 158 -21.01 10.89 -12.36
N LEU A 159 -20.17 11.21 -11.38
CA LEU A 159 -20.04 10.42 -10.15
C LEU A 159 -20.88 10.97 -8.99
N ALA A 160 -21.00 12.29 -8.90
CA ALA A 160 -21.64 12.97 -7.76
C ALA A 160 -23.11 12.55 -7.52
N ASN A 161 -23.84 12.18 -8.58
CA ASN A 161 -25.25 11.77 -8.49
C ASN A 161 -25.45 10.25 -8.57
N ARG A 162 -24.37 9.48 -8.51
CA ARG A 162 -24.46 8.02 -8.65
C ARG A 162 -25.02 7.40 -7.38
N ALA A 163 -26.02 6.53 -7.54
CA ALA A 163 -26.58 5.77 -6.42
C ALA A 163 -25.52 4.83 -5.81
N GLY A 164 -25.63 4.57 -4.50
CA GLY A 164 -24.70 3.72 -3.75
C GLY A 164 -23.68 4.52 -2.94
N SER A 165 -22.43 4.06 -2.92
CA SER A 165 -21.36 4.61 -2.07
C SER A 165 -21.11 6.10 -2.26
N TRP A 166 -21.29 6.64 -3.47
CA TRP A 166 -21.12 8.07 -3.75
C TRP A 166 -22.17 8.96 -3.09
N LYS A 167 -23.37 8.45 -2.82
CA LYS A 167 -24.44 9.19 -2.15
C LYS A 167 -24.41 9.05 -0.63
N ILE A 168 -23.95 7.90 -0.15
CA ILE A 168 -23.93 7.56 1.29
C ILE A 168 -22.61 8.00 1.94
N HIS A 169 -21.51 7.88 1.21
CA HIS A 169 -20.13 8.09 1.68
C HIS A 169 -19.40 9.10 0.78
N THR A 170 -20.05 10.25 0.54
CA THR A 170 -19.56 11.27 -0.41
C THR A 170 -18.17 11.77 -0.03
N ALA A 171 -17.95 12.12 1.24
CA ALA A 171 -16.67 12.63 1.73
C ALA A 171 -15.56 11.60 1.53
N GLU A 172 -15.79 10.34 1.90
CA GLU A 172 -14.83 9.24 1.74
C GLU A 172 -14.48 9.00 0.28
N MET A 173 -15.47 9.07 -0.63
CA MET A 173 -15.23 8.92 -2.07
C MET A 173 -14.42 10.09 -2.64
N LEU A 174 -14.69 11.32 -2.21
CA LEU A 174 -13.88 12.49 -2.59
C LEU A 174 -12.43 12.33 -2.12
N ARG A 175 -12.22 11.85 -0.88
CA ARG A 175 -10.88 11.56 -0.37
C ARG A 175 -10.18 10.45 -1.13
N ALA A 176 -10.87 9.36 -1.45
CA ALA A 176 -10.29 8.28 -2.26
C ALA A 176 -9.81 8.79 -3.62
N ARG A 177 -10.58 9.66 -4.29
CA ARG A 177 -10.18 10.31 -5.56
C ARG A 177 -9.04 11.31 -5.37
N LEU A 178 -9.00 12.04 -4.27
CA LEU A 178 -7.88 12.92 -3.97
C LEU A 178 -6.60 12.11 -3.82
N ILE A 179 -6.62 11.03 -3.03
CA ILE A 179 -5.47 10.17 -2.77
C ILE A 179 -4.92 9.60 -4.08
N SER A 180 -5.78 8.99 -4.91
CA SER A 180 -5.34 8.39 -6.18
C SER A 180 -4.74 9.43 -7.13
N LYS A 181 -5.36 10.61 -7.25
CA LYS A 181 -4.89 11.74 -8.06
C LYS A 181 -3.56 12.27 -7.55
N ALA A 182 -3.45 12.53 -6.25
CA ALA A 182 -2.29 13.16 -5.63
C ALA A 182 -1.07 12.24 -5.66
N ILE A 183 -1.21 10.98 -5.26
CA ILE A 183 -0.09 10.04 -5.22
C ILE A 183 0.40 9.74 -6.64
N ARG A 184 -0.48 9.65 -7.65
CA ARG A 184 -0.07 9.47 -9.05
C ARG A 184 0.79 10.63 -9.56
N MET A 185 0.57 11.84 -9.04
CA MET A 185 1.32 13.03 -9.39
C MET A 185 2.63 13.17 -8.59
N VAL A 186 2.55 12.99 -7.27
CA VAL A 186 3.65 13.29 -6.33
C VAL A 186 4.60 12.11 -6.13
N ALA A 187 4.09 10.88 -6.14
CA ALA A 187 4.86 9.66 -5.91
C ALA A 187 4.35 8.50 -6.80
N PRO A 188 4.50 8.60 -8.13
CA PRO A 188 4.01 7.58 -9.07
C PRO A 188 4.57 6.19 -8.80
N GLN A 189 5.75 6.08 -8.19
CA GLN A 189 6.37 4.81 -7.78
C GLN A 189 5.57 4.05 -6.71
N ALA A 190 4.76 4.74 -5.89
CA ALA A 190 3.90 4.09 -4.90
C ALA A 190 2.76 3.30 -5.57
N ILE A 191 2.26 3.81 -6.70
CA ILE A 191 1.15 3.23 -7.45
C ILE A 191 1.63 2.28 -8.54
N ALA A 192 2.80 2.53 -9.15
CA ALA A 192 3.44 1.65 -10.14
C ALA A 192 2.50 1.15 -11.26
N GLY A 193 1.59 2.01 -11.73
CA GLY A 193 0.66 1.69 -12.82
C GLY A 193 -0.67 1.05 -12.39
N TYR A 194 -0.88 0.75 -11.10
CA TYR A 194 -2.18 0.28 -10.62
C TYR A 194 -3.26 1.38 -10.71
N TYR A 195 -4.49 0.95 -10.94
CA TYR A 195 -5.66 1.81 -10.77
C TYR A 195 -6.18 1.72 -9.33
N CYS A 196 -6.86 2.78 -8.89
CA CYS A 196 -7.59 2.74 -7.64
C CYS A 196 -8.83 1.85 -7.80
N ALA A 197 -9.12 0.97 -6.84
CA ALA A 197 -10.28 0.08 -6.89
C ALA A 197 -11.59 0.86 -7.07
N GLU A 198 -11.69 1.97 -6.37
CA GLU A 198 -12.81 2.90 -6.37
C GLU A 198 -12.96 3.57 -7.75
N GLU A 199 -11.86 3.92 -8.43
CA GLU A 199 -11.89 4.54 -9.77
C GLU A 199 -12.40 3.55 -10.85
N LEU A 200 -12.04 2.27 -10.75
CA LEU A 200 -12.54 1.27 -11.70
C LEU A 200 -14.01 0.92 -11.45
N THR A 201 -14.42 0.90 -10.18
CA THR A 201 -15.82 0.66 -9.80
C THR A 201 -16.72 1.78 -10.33
N ASP A 202 -16.19 3.00 -10.40
CA ASP A 202 -16.82 4.15 -11.01
C ASP A 202 -16.92 4.06 -12.54
N THR A 203 -15.97 3.43 -13.21
CA THR A 203 -16.09 3.15 -14.63
C THR A 203 -16.94 1.89 -14.82
N SER A 204 -18.26 2.03 -14.79
CA SER A 204 -19.20 0.95 -15.11
C SER A 204 -19.08 0.54 -16.57
N GLN A 205 -18.01 -0.17 -16.92
CA GLN A 205 -17.98 -0.99 -18.12
C GLN A 205 -17.62 -2.40 -17.69
N PRO A 206 -18.55 -3.38 -17.79
CA PRO A 206 -18.14 -4.77 -17.73
C PRO A 206 -17.13 -4.97 -18.86
N SER A 207 -15.92 -5.39 -18.52
CA SER A 207 -14.89 -5.68 -19.51
C SER A 207 -15.44 -6.75 -20.46
N LYS A 208 -15.73 -6.37 -21.71
CA LYS A 208 -16.08 -7.34 -22.75
C LYS A 208 -14.89 -8.28 -22.92
N PRO A 209 -15.06 -9.61 -22.84
CA PRO A 209 -13.96 -10.53 -23.09
C PRO A 209 -13.44 -10.26 -24.51
N LEU A 210 -12.12 -10.06 -24.63
CA LEU A 210 -11.45 -9.75 -25.90
C LEU A 210 -11.54 -10.90 -26.91
N PHE A 211 -11.92 -12.09 -26.44
CA PHE A 211 -12.13 -13.27 -27.26
C PHE A 211 -13.48 -13.90 -26.91
N THR A 212 -14.47 -13.68 -27.77
CA THR A 212 -15.61 -14.59 -27.90
C THR A 212 -15.11 -15.81 -28.64
N LYS A 213 -15.25 -17.01 -28.05
CA LYS A 213 -15.07 -18.26 -28.79
C LYS A 213 -16.06 -18.24 -29.97
N GLU A 214 -15.54 -18.29 -31.19
CA GLU A 214 -16.31 -18.65 -32.38
C GLU A 214 -16.70 -20.14 -32.32
#